data_AF-A0A9X4J4Y4-F1
#
_entry.id   AF-A0A9X4J4Y4-F1
#
_cell.length_a   1.000
_cell.length_b   1.000
_cell.length_c   1.000
_cell.angle_alpha   90.00
_cell.angle_beta   90.00
_cell.angle_gamma   90.00
#
_symmetry.space_group_name_H-M   'P 1'
#
loop_
_entity.id
_entity.type
_entity.pdbx_description
1 polymer ?
#
loop_
_entity_poly.entity_id
_entity_poly.type
_entity_poly.pdbx_seq_one_letter_code
_entity_poly.pdbx_strand_id
1 'polypeptide(L)'
;MGLVSVVTPFLNERIKNFWFSMPNFYYLFSIPLLTSWLFFMLWFDLQNTKREYRPFFLSIAIFFMGYLGLGISIYPWIIPFQYTILDAAASGPSLSLMLIVIIPLLPIILTYTGYCYYVFRGKSNYEHTY
;
A
#
# COMPACT_ATOMS: atom_id res chain seq x y z
N MET A 1 -1.93 11.89 -1.71
CA MET A 1 -0.75 11.34 -1.01
C MET A 1 0.08 12.41 -0.32
N GLY A 2 0.58 13.46 -1.00
CA GLY A 2 1.34 14.53 -0.35
C GLY A 2 0.63 15.20 0.83
N LEU A 3 -0.66 15.54 0.67
CA LEU A 3 -1.50 16.08 1.76
C LEU A 3 -1.70 15.10 2.92
N VAL A 4 -1.82 13.80 2.64
CA VAL A 4 -1.99 12.78 3.68
C VAL A 4 -0.71 12.65 4.50
N SER A 5 0.47 12.64 3.87
CA SER A 5 1.76 12.59 4.56
C SER A 5 2.07 13.84 5.37
N VAL A 6 1.58 15.01 4.95
CA VAL A 6 1.74 16.26 5.71
C VAL A 6 0.78 16.30 6.89
N VAL A 7 -0.47 15.84 6.74
CA VAL A 7 -1.50 15.94 7.78
C VAL A 7 -1.40 14.83 8.83
N THR A 8 -0.94 13.62 8.47
CA THR A 8 -0.81 12.49 9.41
C THR A 8 -0.02 12.76 10.69
N PRO A 9 1.15 13.45 10.68
CA PRO A 9 1.86 13.77 11.92
C PRO A 9 1.17 14.84 12.78
N PHE A 10 0.22 15.61 12.25
CA PHE A 10 -0.54 16.62 13.02
C PHE A 10 -1.84 16.09 13.62
N LEU A 11 -2.29 14.90 13.20
CA LEU A 11 -3.50 14.27 13.75
C LEU A 11 -3.31 13.71 15.17
N ASN A 12 -2.06 13.46 15.59
CA ASN A 12 -1.80 12.95 16.93
C ASN A 12 -0.35 13.18 17.41
N GLU A 13 -0.19 13.75 18.61
CA GLU A 13 1.12 13.96 19.22
C GLU A 13 1.92 12.66 19.41
N ARG A 14 1.25 11.53 19.61
CA ARG A 14 1.91 10.21 19.70
C ARG A 14 2.57 9.81 18.39
N ILE A 15 1.89 9.99 17.25
CA ILE A 15 2.41 9.64 15.92
C ILE A 15 3.61 10.53 15.61
N LYS A 16 3.52 11.83 15.93
CA LYS A 16 4.65 12.76 15.82
C LYS A 16 5.84 12.28 16.65
N ASN A 17 5.65 11.97 17.93
CA ASN A 17 6.74 11.50 18.78
C ASN A 17 7.32 10.16 18.32
N PHE A 18 6.50 9.27 17.77
CA PHE A 18 6.96 8.01 17.18
C PHE A 18 7.81 8.24 15.93
N TRP A 19 7.37 9.11 15.01
CA TRP A 19 8.10 9.44 13.78
C TRP A 19 9.39 10.22 14.02
N PHE A 20 9.40 11.15 14.98
CA PHE A 20 10.54 12.04 15.26
C PHE A 20 11.40 11.57 16.44
N SER A 21 11.14 10.38 17.00
CA SER A 21 12.02 9.78 18.00
C SER A 21 13.23 9.10 17.35
N MET A 22 14.40 9.27 17.95
CA MET A 22 15.59 8.49 17.58
C MET A 22 15.51 7.11 18.24
N PRO A 23 15.77 6.01 17.50
CA PRO A 23 16.31 5.92 16.14
C PRO A 23 15.26 5.76 15.02
N ASN A 24 13.97 5.67 15.36
CA ASN A 24 12.88 5.37 14.41
C ASN A 24 12.82 6.35 13.23
N PHE A 25 13.20 7.60 13.45
CA PHE A 25 13.28 8.61 12.41
C PHE A 25 14.08 8.14 11.18
N TYR A 26 15.24 7.48 11.35
CA TYR A 26 16.07 7.05 10.22
C TYR A 26 15.38 5.98 9.37
N TYR A 27 14.74 5.01 10.01
CA TYR A 27 14.02 3.93 9.34
C TYR A 27 12.76 4.46 8.65
N LEU A 28 11.98 5.28 9.35
CA LEU A 28 10.72 5.81 8.84
C LEU A 28 10.93 6.84 7.73
N PHE A 29 12.02 7.61 7.76
CA PHE A 29 12.33 8.60 6.72
C PHE A 29 12.67 7.96 5.36
N SER A 30 13.11 6.70 5.35
CA SER A 30 13.34 5.96 4.12
C SER A 30 12.03 5.74 3.34
N ILE A 31 10.89 5.65 4.03
CA ILE A 31 9.57 5.43 3.42
C ILE A 31 9.10 6.61 2.55
N PRO A 32 8.99 7.85 3.06
CA PRO A 32 8.62 9.01 2.26
C PRO A 32 9.67 9.33 1.19
N LEU A 33 10.96 9.06 1.45
CA LEU A 33 12.01 9.25 0.45
C LEU A 33 11.82 8.32 -0.75
N LEU A 34 11.61 7.02 -0.51
CA LEU A 34 11.31 6.05 -1.57
C LEU A 34 9.99 6.36 -2.27
N THR A 35 8.96 6.80 -1.53
CA THR A 35 7.67 7.20 -2.13
C THR A 35 7.85 8.39 -3.07
N SER A 36 8.60 9.42 -2.65
CA SER A 36 8.90 10.61 -3.46
C SER A 36 9.70 10.23 -4.72
N TRP A 37 10.67 9.34 -4.58
CA TRP A 37 11.44 8.79 -5.70
C TRP A 37 10.55 8.07 -6.72
N LEU A 38 9.67 7.18 -6.26
CA LEU A 38 8.70 6.48 -7.13
C LEU A 38 7.75 7.46 -7.82
N PHE A 39 7.30 8.49 -7.12
CA PHE A 39 6.46 9.53 -7.68
C PHE A 39 7.17 10.33 -8.77
N PHE A 40 8.45 10.69 -8.56
CA PHE A 40 9.28 11.35 -9.55
C PHE A 40 9.49 10.48 -10.80
N MET A 41 9.77 9.19 -10.60
CA MET A 41 9.86 8.23 -11.71
C MET A 41 8.55 8.13 -12.50
N LEU A 42 7.41 8.11 -11.80
CA LEU A 42 6.09 8.07 -12.42
C LEU A 42 5.85 9.37 -13.22
N TRP A 43 6.15 10.52 -12.65
CA TRP A 43 6.02 11.82 -13.31
C TRP A 43 6.85 11.91 -14.61
N PHE A 44 8.06 11.35 -14.59
CA PHE A 44 8.92 11.29 -15.78
C PHE A 44 8.43 10.27 -16.81
N ASP A 45 7.95 9.10 -16.37
CA ASP A 45 7.40 8.08 -17.27
C ASP A 45 6.07 8.53 -17.91
N LEU A 46 5.27 9.37 -17.23
CA LEU A 46 4.05 9.96 -17.80
C LEU A 46 4.36 10.95 -18.94
N GLN A 47 5.46 11.68 -18.86
CA GLN A 47 5.91 12.59 -19.93
C GLN A 47 6.52 11.84 -21.12
N ASN A 48 6.94 10.59 -20.91
CA ASN A 48 7.57 9.75 -21.94
C ASN A 48 6.66 8.58 -22.32
N THR A 49 5.87 8.74 -23.39
CA THR A 49 4.90 7.75 -23.90
C THR A 49 5.49 6.38 -24.26
N LYS A 50 6.82 6.19 -24.23
CA LYS A 50 7.48 4.92 -24.57
C LYS A 50 7.28 3.81 -23.53
N ARG A 51 6.78 4.12 -22.32
CA ARG A 51 6.69 3.17 -21.20
C ARG A 51 5.23 2.97 -20.77
N GLU A 52 4.56 2.01 -21.38
CA GLU A 52 3.12 1.76 -21.12
C GLU A 52 2.87 0.98 -19.81
N TYR A 53 3.72 0.00 -19.48
CA TYR A 53 3.50 -0.86 -18.30
C TYR A 53 4.09 -0.31 -16.99
N ARG A 54 5.14 0.51 -17.07
CA ARG A 54 5.86 0.99 -15.87
C ARG A 54 5.01 1.91 -14.98
N PRO A 55 4.23 2.88 -15.50
CA PRO A 55 3.38 3.72 -14.67
C PRO A 55 2.37 2.94 -13.81
N PHE A 56 1.88 1.80 -14.32
CA PHE A 56 0.98 0.92 -13.58
C PHE A 56 1.66 0.33 -12.33
N PHE A 57 2.82 -0.30 -12.49
CA PHE A 57 3.57 -0.87 -11.36
C PHE A 57 4.08 0.21 -10.39
N LEU A 58 4.50 1.37 -10.90
CA LEU A 58 4.90 2.50 -10.06
C LEU A 58 3.74 3.02 -9.23
N SER A 59 2.52 3.08 -9.79
CA SER A 59 1.32 3.47 -9.04
C SER A 59 1.04 2.48 -7.91
N ILE A 60 1.08 1.18 -8.18
CA ILE A 60 0.93 0.13 -7.16
C ILE A 60 1.98 0.29 -6.05
N ALA A 61 3.24 0.52 -6.40
CA ALA A 61 4.32 0.71 -5.44
C ALA A 61 4.12 1.96 -4.57
N ILE A 62 3.67 3.08 -5.14
CA ILE A 62 3.37 4.31 -4.38
C ILE A 62 2.23 4.07 -3.39
N PHE A 63 1.14 3.42 -3.82
CA PHE A 63 0.02 3.09 -2.94
C PHE A 63 0.43 2.12 -1.83
N PHE A 64 1.22 1.10 -2.17
CA PHE A 64 1.76 0.14 -1.21
C PHE A 64 2.62 0.83 -0.16
N MET A 65 3.49 1.76 -0.58
CA MET A 65 4.36 2.50 0.33
C MET A 65 3.58 3.44 1.26
N GLY A 66 2.52 4.07 0.74
CA GLY A 66 1.57 4.82 1.55
C GLY A 66 0.86 3.95 2.60
N TYR A 67 0.42 2.75 2.22
CA TYR A 67 -0.21 1.81 3.13
C TYR A 67 0.75 1.31 4.21
N LEU A 68 2.01 1.02 3.86
CA LEU A 68 3.06 0.66 4.82
C LEU A 68 3.30 1.78 5.84
N GLY A 69 3.44 3.03 5.37
CA GLY A 69 3.65 4.18 6.25
C GLY A 69 2.48 4.37 7.24
N LEU A 70 1.25 4.19 6.79
CA LEU A 70 0.07 4.23 7.65
C LEU A 70 0.03 3.06 8.63
N GLY A 71 0.26 1.83 8.15
CA GLY A 71 0.25 0.63 9.00
C GLY A 71 1.26 0.70 10.14
N ILE A 72 2.49 1.11 9.84
CA ILE A 72 3.54 1.28 10.85
C ILE A 72 3.19 2.39 11.85
N SER A 73 2.53 3.46 11.39
CA SER A 73 2.14 4.58 12.26
C SER A 73 1.04 4.22 13.27
N ILE A 74 0.17 3.27 12.91
CA ILE A 74 -0.99 2.89 13.74
C ILE A 74 -0.66 1.68 14.62
N TYR A 75 0.30 0.84 14.23
CA TYR A 75 0.79 -0.28 15.03
C TYR A 75 1.17 0.16 16.47
N PRO A 76 0.81 -0.58 17.53
CA PRO A 76 0.14 -1.89 17.58
C PRO A 76 -1.40 -1.81 17.70
N TRP A 77 -2.00 -0.68 17.36
CA TRP A 77 -3.44 -0.46 17.50
C TRP A 77 -4.17 -0.91 16.23
N ILE A 78 -5.33 -1.53 16.39
CA ILE A 78 -6.24 -1.78 15.25
C ILE A 78 -7.36 -0.75 15.20
N ILE A 79 -7.81 -0.31 16.37
CA ILE A 79 -8.66 0.87 16.57
C ILE A 79 -7.83 1.86 17.40
N PRO A 80 -7.44 3.02 16.83
CA PRO A 80 -6.58 3.98 17.52
C PRO A 80 -7.09 4.32 18.93
N PHE A 81 -6.22 4.18 19.92
CA PHE A 81 -6.45 4.51 21.33
C PHE A 81 -7.53 3.71 22.07
N GLN A 82 -8.06 2.63 21.47
CA GLN A 82 -9.09 1.80 22.09
C GLN A 82 -8.66 0.33 22.21
N TYR A 83 -8.23 -0.30 21.12
CA TYR A 83 -7.91 -1.74 21.11
C TYR A 83 -6.62 -2.04 20.36
N THR A 84 -5.75 -2.83 20.99
CA THR A 84 -4.54 -3.34 20.35
C THR A 84 -4.85 -4.55 19.47
N ILE A 85 -3.93 -4.91 18.57
CA ILE A 85 -4.06 -6.08 17.70
C ILE A 85 -4.22 -7.38 18.51
N LEU A 86 -3.57 -7.46 19.67
CA LEU A 86 -3.66 -8.62 20.55
C LEU A 86 -5.01 -8.68 21.28
N ASP A 87 -5.54 -7.53 21.72
CA ASP A 87 -6.84 -7.47 22.39
C ASP A 87 -7.99 -7.77 21.42
N ALA A 88 -7.83 -7.39 20.15
CA ALA A 88 -8.80 -7.65 19.08
C ALA A 88 -8.61 -9.02 18.39
N ALA A 89 -7.67 -9.84 18.85
CA ALA A 89 -7.40 -11.14 18.25
C ALA A 89 -8.56 -12.11 18.49
N ALA A 90 -8.98 -12.82 17.45
CA ALA A 90 -9.94 -13.91 17.57
C ALA A 90 -9.34 -15.08 18.38
N SER A 91 -10.19 -15.99 18.85
CA SER A 91 -9.74 -17.21 19.53
C SER A 91 -8.75 -17.99 18.66
N GLY A 92 -7.73 -18.60 19.29
CA GLY A 92 -6.64 -19.31 18.59
C GLY A 92 -7.13 -20.26 17.47
N PRO A 93 -8.12 -21.15 17.73
CA PRO A 93 -8.66 -22.04 16.69
C PRO A 93 -9.27 -21.29 15.49
N SER A 94 -9.96 -20.18 15.73
CA SER A 94 -10.57 -19.36 14.67
C SER A 94 -9.50 -18.69 13.80
N LEU A 95 -8.43 -18.19 14.41
CA LEU A 95 -7.30 -17.58 13.69
C LEU A 95 -6.54 -18.62 12.86
N SER A 96 -6.34 -19.83 13.40
CA SER A 96 -5.73 -20.95 12.66
C SER A 96 -6.59 -21.39 11.47
N LEU A 97 -7.92 -21.46 11.64
CA LEU A 97 -8.85 -21.76 10.54
C LEU A 97 -8.76 -20.69 9.44
N MET A 98 -8.79 -19.41 9.81
CA MET A 98 -8.64 -18.31 8.85
C MET A 98 -7.32 -18.39 8.08
N LEU A 99 -6.21 -18.72 8.77
CA LEU A 99 -4.90 -18.90 8.12
C LEU A 99 -4.91 -20.04 7.10
N ILE A 100 -5.50 -21.20 7.46
CA ILE A 100 -5.63 -22.37 6.57
C ILE A 100 -6.40 -22.01 5.30
N VAL A 101 -7.44 -21.17 5.40
CA VAL A 101 -8.23 -20.73 4.25
C VAL A 101 -7.49 -19.68 3.42
N ILE A 102 -6.82 -18.72 4.05
CA ILE A 102 -6.12 -17.62 3.36
C ILE A 102 -4.93 -18.12 2.54
N ILE A 103 -4.19 -19.12 3.04
CA ILE A 103 -2.99 -19.66 2.36
C ILE A 103 -3.27 -20.11 0.91
N PRO A 104 -4.29 -20.93 0.61
CA PRO A 104 -4.64 -21.29 -0.76
C PRO A 104 -5.53 -20.23 -1.44
N LEU A 105 -6.37 -19.49 -0.70
CA LEU A 105 -7.29 -18.53 -1.30
C LEU A 105 -6.57 -17.32 -1.90
N LEU A 106 -5.56 -16.78 -1.19
CA LEU A 106 -4.78 -15.62 -1.64
C LEU A 106 -4.07 -15.86 -2.98
N PRO A 107 -3.30 -16.95 -3.19
CA PRO A 107 -2.67 -17.21 -4.48
C PRO A 107 -3.70 -17.43 -5.59
N ILE A 108 -4.84 -18.09 -5.31
CA ILE A 108 -5.91 -18.25 -6.32
C ILE A 108 -6.44 -16.89 -6.79
N ILE A 109 -6.75 -15.98 -5.86
CA ILE A 109 -7.24 -14.64 -6.20
C ILE A 109 -6.19 -13.86 -7.00
N LEU A 110 -4.93 -13.92 -6.61
CA LEU A 110 -3.84 -13.24 -7.32
C LEU A 110 -3.61 -13.82 -8.72
N THR A 111 -3.63 -15.14 -8.87
CA THR A 111 -3.51 -15.81 -10.17
C THR A 111 -4.68 -15.46 -11.08
N TYR A 112 -5.91 -15.49 -10.57
CA TYR A 112 -7.10 -15.10 -11.33
C TYR A 112 -7.01 -13.63 -11.79
N THR A 113 -6.63 -12.73 -10.88
CA THR A 113 -6.45 -11.31 -11.21
C THR A 113 -5.40 -11.13 -12.30
N GLY A 114 -4.25 -11.80 -12.17
CA GLY A 114 -3.20 -11.78 -13.19
C GLY A 114 -3.66 -12.37 -14.54
N TYR A 115 -4.44 -13.44 -14.51
CA TYR A 115 -5.04 -14.03 -15.72
C TYR A 115 -6.02 -13.07 -16.39
N CYS A 116 -6.87 -12.37 -15.65
CA CYS A 116 -7.75 -11.34 -16.20
C CYS A 116 -6.95 -10.24 -16.90
N TYR A 117 -5.89 -9.71 -16.28
CA TYR A 117 -5.01 -8.73 -16.92
C TYR A 117 -4.34 -9.29 -18.18
N TYR A 118 -3.96 -10.56 -18.19
CA TYR A 118 -3.37 -11.22 -19.36
C TYR A 118 -4.38 -11.35 -20.51
N VAL A 119 -5.60 -11.79 -20.22
CA VAL A 119 -6.69 -11.94 -21.20
C VAL A 119 -7.09 -10.58 -21.78
N PHE A 120 -7.18 -9.54 -20.95
CA PHE A 120 -7.62 -8.20 -21.35
C PHE A 120 -6.48 -7.23 -21.69
N ARG A 121 -5.27 -7.70 -22.00
CA ARG A 121 -4.12 -6.84 -22.33
C ARG A 121 -4.22 -6.09 -23.67
N GLY A 122 -5.33 -6.23 -24.39
CA GLY A 122 -5.54 -5.59 -25.69
C GLY A 122 -5.81 -4.09 -25.55
N LYS A 123 -5.28 -3.29 -26.46
CA LYS A 123 -5.62 -1.86 -26.56
C LYS A 123 -7.04 -1.74 -27.12
N SER A 124 -7.89 -0.93 -26.50
CA SER A 124 -9.20 -0.59 -27.06
C SER A 124 -9.01 0.34 -28.26
N ASN A 125 -9.36 -0.12 -29.47
CA ASN A 125 -9.44 0.75 -30.64
C ASN A 125 -10.80 1.48 -30.62
N TYR A 126 -10.78 2.76 -31.01
CA TYR A 126 -11.98 3.59 -31.23
C TYR A 126 -12.67 3.23 -32.56
N GLU A 127 -12.74 1.96 -32.92
CA GLU A 127 -13.57 1.54 -34.04
C GLU A 127 -15.01 1.56 -33.50
N HIS A 128 -15.81 2.52 -33.98
CA HIS A 128 -17.25 2.58 -33.69
C HIS A 128 -17.86 1.23 -34.04
N THR A 129 -18.13 0.43 -33.01
CA THR A 129 -18.97 -0.74 -33.17
C THR A 129 -20.40 -0.22 -33.14
N TYR A 130 -20.86 0.11 -34.36
CA TYR A 130 -22.14 0.69 -34.77
C TYR A 130 -22.27 2.22 -34.69
#